data_AF-A0A1N7PPR3-F1
#
_entry.id   AF-A0A1N7PPR3-F1
#
_cell.length_a   1.000
_cell.length_b   1.000
_cell.length_c   1.000
_cell.angle_alpha   90.00
_cell.angle_beta   90.00
_cell.angle_gamma   90.00
#
_symmetry.space_group_name_H-M   'P 1'
#
loop_
_entity.id
_entity.type
_entity.pdbx_description
1 polymer ?
#
loop_
_entity_poly.entity_id
_entity_poly.type
_entity_poly.pdbx_seq_one_letter_code
_entity_poly.pdbx_strand_id
1 'polypeptide(L)'
;MIKQKKSLIAGGVVAALACAWWGLGVYASGKAEDELLALLDKTGQRDMVHWKSISASPFGSAKLKEVTIGSAASPIARIETVKISGLRNSYDRQSGDVTIEGAALPNGNSVLSQTDLIRQAGKSDLPPANLRVRWDYQRDDDNASIHLNLEQPDALDAELMLGLERVNGAAALAEDGAALGALGMMGIMGLGRIDRALAPLAQVRITEGSLSLKDDGYVKRSIELYKRYNIAAVPGEGNPDKQRAKLFDKFIDDARKQCIQRQAMAGFEDNDDACSAAANFASGEDREIHLTLNPRNGVSVAEMLSGGGRDYSKVLALFSPTLKN
;
A
#
# COMPACT_ATOMS: atom_id res chain seq x y z
N MET A 1 8.90 22.51 0.42
CA MET A 1 9.68 21.26 0.47
C MET A 1 9.78 20.60 1.87
N ILE A 2 9.27 21.18 2.96
CA ILE A 2 9.36 20.59 4.32
C ILE A 2 8.20 19.63 4.66
N LYS A 3 7.05 19.70 3.95
CA LYS A 3 5.87 18.85 4.22
C LYS A 3 5.97 17.42 3.66
N GLN A 4 6.58 17.21 2.48
CA GLN A 4 6.77 15.86 1.90
C GLN A 4 7.66 14.96 2.76
N LYS A 5 8.63 15.56 3.48
CA LYS A 5 9.53 14.81 4.38
C LYS A 5 8.83 14.18 5.57
N LYS A 6 7.65 14.67 5.99
CA LYS A 6 6.94 14.15 7.17
C LYS A 6 5.94 13.03 6.85
N SER A 7 5.41 12.96 5.63
CA SER A 7 4.45 11.90 5.26
C SER A 7 5.14 10.55 5.02
N LEU A 8 6.39 10.55 4.51
CA LEU A 8 7.24 9.36 4.44
C LEU A 8 7.56 8.78 5.82
N ILE A 9 7.58 9.61 6.87
CA ILE A 9 7.91 9.20 8.23
C ILE A 9 6.73 8.44 8.87
N ALA A 10 5.48 8.81 8.60
CA ALA A 10 4.33 8.09 9.15
C ALA A 10 4.19 6.67 8.57
N GLY A 11 4.35 6.51 7.25
CA GLY A 11 4.42 5.19 6.61
C GLY A 11 5.68 4.40 6.98
N GLY A 12 6.81 5.11 7.12
CA GLY A 12 8.08 4.52 7.55
C GLY A 12 8.07 4.02 9.00
N VAL A 13 7.33 4.66 9.91
CA VAL A 13 7.21 4.23 11.31
C VAL A 13 6.24 3.05 11.46
N VAL A 14 5.20 2.97 10.62
CA VAL A 14 4.33 1.78 10.55
C VAL A 14 5.08 0.56 10.00
N ALA A 15 5.83 0.75 8.92
CA ALA A 15 6.73 -0.27 8.39
C ALA A 15 7.82 -0.63 9.40
N ALA A 16 8.34 0.35 10.15
CA ALA A 16 9.30 0.10 11.21
C ALA A 16 8.70 -0.56 12.44
N LEU A 17 7.42 -0.37 12.78
CA LEU A 17 6.73 -1.13 13.83
C LEU A 17 6.51 -2.59 13.42
N ALA A 18 6.19 -2.84 12.14
CA ALA A 18 6.09 -4.19 11.58
C ALA A 18 7.46 -4.88 11.46
N CYS A 19 8.49 -4.18 10.95
CA CYS A 19 9.86 -4.66 10.89
C CYS A 19 10.51 -4.76 12.28
N ALA A 20 10.09 -3.92 13.23
CA ALA A 20 10.53 -4.01 14.61
C ALA A 20 10.04 -5.33 15.21
N TRP A 21 8.81 -5.74 14.91
CA TRP A 21 8.32 -6.98 15.47
C TRP A 21 8.94 -8.25 14.83
N TRP A 22 9.59 -8.17 13.65
CA TRP A 22 10.39 -9.28 13.09
C TRP A 22 11.52 -9.77 14.01
N GLY A 23 12.06 -8.92 14.89
CA GLY A 23 13.13 -9.29 15.81
C GLY A 23 12.66 -10.00 17.10
N LEU A 24 11.36 -10.03 17.38
CA LEU A 24 10.83 -10.34 18.72
C LEU A 24 10.30 -11.76 18.78
N GLY A 25 11.22 -12.70 19.05
CA GLY A 25 10.88 -14.07 19.39
C GLY A 25 10.06 -14.14 20.67
N VAL A 26 8.89 -14.78 20.59
CA VAL A 26 8.07 -15.41 21.65
C VAL A 26 8.48 -15.14 23.11
N TYR A 27 8.15 -13.99 23.72
CA TYR A 27 8.24 -13.88 25.19
C TYR A 27 7.18 -12.99 25.86
N ALA A 28 6.90 -13.35 27.12
CA ALA A 28 5.89 -12.78 28.01
C ALA A 28 6.01 -11.25 28.20
N SER A 29 4.88 -10.64 28.57
CA SER A 29 4.62 -9.19 28.62
C SER A 29 5.69 -8.30 29.25
N GLY A 30 6.47 -8.80 30.20
CA GLY A 30 7.56 -8.04 30.82
C GLY A 30 8.77 -7.81 29.90
N LYS A 31 9.05 -8.71 28.96
CA LYS A 31 10.18 -8.58 28.01
C LYS A 31 9.77 -7.94 26.68
N ALA A 32 8.48 -8.03 26.32
CA ALA A 32 7.99 -7.50 25.06
C ALA A 32 8.16 -5.97 24.95
N GLU A 33 8.00 -5.24 26.07
CA GLU A 33 8.29 -3.81 26.10
C GLU A 33 9.78 -3.54 25.93
N ASP A 34 10.63 -4.12 26.79
CA ASP A 34 12.08 -3.90 26.75
C ASP A 34 12.72 -4.22 25.40
N GLU A 35 12.32 -5.30 24.74
CA GLU A 35 12.86 -5.64 23.42
C GLU A 35 12.34 -4.72 22.31
N LEU A 36 11.08 -4.27 22.39
CA LEU A 36 10.58 -3.22 21.49
C LEU A 36 11.36 -1.92 21.70
N LEU A 37 11.69 -1.56 22.95
CA LEU A 37 12.53 -0.41 23.26
C LEU A 37 13.94 -0.57 22.67
N ALA A 38 14.59 -1.70 22.91
CA ALA A 38 15.94 -1.98 22.43
C ALA A 38 16.03 -1.92 20.89
N LEU A 39 14.96 -2.28 20.20
CA LEU A 39 14.90 -2.22 18.75
C LEU A 39 14.61 -0.81 18.22
N LEU A 40 13.75 -0.06 18.89
CA LEU A 40 13.59 1.36 18.61
C LEU A 40 14.90 2.11 18.87
N ASP A 41 15.69 1.70 19.86
CA ASP A 41 17.04 2.22 20.09
C ASP A 41 17.99 1.85 18.94
N LYS A 42 18.01 0.56 18.55
CA LYS A 42 18.84 0.06 17.42
C LYS A 42 18.52 0.77 16.09
N THR A 43 17.25 1.13 15.88
CA THR A 43 16.77 1.80 14.66
C THR A 43 16.76 3.33 14.77
N GLY A 44 17.13 3.90 15.93
CA GLY A 44 17.13 5.35 16.16
C GLY A 44 15.74 5.98 16.22
N GLN A 45 14.70 5.20 16.52
CA GLN A 45 13.29 5.61 16.53
C GLN A 45 12.70 5.74 17.95
N ARG A 46 13.50 5.54 19.00
CA ARG A 46 13.06 5.60 20.40
C ARG A 46 12.29 6.86 20.75
N ASP A 47 12.77 8.01 20.28
CA ASP A 47 12.16 9.31 20.56
C ASP A 47 10.93 9.61 19.68
N MET A 48 10.69 8.77 18.65
CA MET A 48 9.65 8.97 17.65
C MET A 48 8.41 8.11 17.86
N VAL A 49 8.48 7.11 18.71
CA VAL A 49 7.37 6.16 18.91
C VAL A 49 7.06 6.06 20.39
N HIS A 50 5.83 6.44 20.75
CA HIS A 50 5.34 6.43 22.12
C HIS A 50 4.03 5.66 22.17
N TRP A 51 3.74 4.97 23.26
CA TRP A 51 2.45 4.32 23.50
C TRP A 51 2.05 4.52 24.95
N LYS A 52 0.74 4.44 25.21
CA LYS A 52 0.23 4.56 26.59
C LYS A 52 0.34 3.26 27.36
N SER A 53 0.13 2.14 26.68
CA SER A 53 0.18 0.82 27.31
C SER A 53 0.45 -0.25 26.27
N ILE A 54 1.19 -1.26 26.68
CA ILE A 54 1.40 -2.52 25.97
C ILE A 54 0.81 -3.65 26.80
N SER A 55 0.11 -4.57 26.14
CA SER A 55 -0.33 -5.83 26.73
C SER A 55 0.10 -6.96 25.83
N ALA A 56 0.72 -8.00 26.40
CA ALA A 56 1.04 -9.22 25.68
C ALA A 56 0.26 -10.40 26.26
N SER A 57 -0.12 -11.33 25.40
CA SER A 57 -0.77 -12.59 25.80
C SER A 57 0.29 -13.69 25.97
N PRO A 58 0.03 -14.70 26.82
CA PRO A 58 0.91 -15.86 26.95
C PRO A 58 1.00 -16.68 25.65
N PHE A 59 0.13 -16.41 24.67
CA PHE A 59 0.07 -17.11 23.38
C PHE A 59 0.79 -16.35 22.24
N GLY A 60 1.62 -15.35 22.57
CA GLY A 60 2.48 -14.69 21.57
C GLY A 60 1.79 -13.60 20.76
N SER A 61 0.78 -12.92 21.33
CA SER A 61 0.18 -11.73 20.72
C SER A 61 0.48 -10.49 21.56
N ALA A 62 0.70 -9.34 20.93
CA ALA A 62 0.84 -8.05 21.60
C ALA A 62 -0.20 -7.05 21.12
N LYS A 63 -0.60 -6.15 22.02
CA LYS A 63 -1.50 -5.04 21.72
C LYS A 63 -0.96 -3.77 22.36
N LEU A 64 -0.65 -2.78 21.53
CA LEU A 64 -0.29 -1.43 21.96
C LEU A 64 -1.52 -0.53 21.82
N LYS A 65 -1.75 0.33 22.79
CA LYS A 65 -2.84 1.32 22.78
C LYS A 65 -2.32 2.74 22.78
N GLU A 66 -3.04 3.60 22.06
CA GLU A 66 -2.76 5.04 21.93
C GLU A 66 -1.30 5.28 21.50
N VAL A 67 -0.92 4.68 20.38
CA VAL A 67 0.41 4.83 19.80
C VAL A 67 0.51 6.19 19.13
N THR A 68 1.57 6.93 19.44
CA THR A 68 1.87 8.24 18.89
C THR A 68 3.17 8.18 18.14
N ILE A 69 3.16 8.72 16.92
CA ILE A 69 4.33 8.82 16.06
C ILE A 69 4.76 10.30 16.01
N GLY A 70 6.05 10.56 16.20
CA GLY A 70 6.64 11.89 16.35
C GLY A 70 7.07 12.16 17.79
N SER A 71 7.62 13.34 18.04
CA SER A 71 7.96 13.73 19.41
C SER A 71 6.67 13.88 20.22
N ALA A 72 6.72 13.57 21.53
CA ALA A 72 5.57 13.71 22.41
C ALA A 72 4.97 15.14 22.39
N ALA A 73 5.82 16.16 22.18
CA ALA A 73 5.39 17.57 22.06
C ALA A 73 4.82 17.94 20.69
N SER A 74 5.12 17.18 19.63
CA SER A 74 4.67 17.45 18.26
C SER A 74 4.41 16.14 17.51
N PRO A 75 3.30 15.46 17.82
CA PRO A 75 2.94 14.24 17.13
C PRO A 75 2.66 14.53 15.65
N ILE A 76 3.04 13.60 14.78
CA ILE A 76 2.76 13.63 13.34
C ILE A 76 1.67 12.62 12.95
N ALA A 77 1.45 11.58 13.76
CA ALA A 77 0.33 10.66 13.65
C ALA A 77 -0.04 10.06 15.01
N ARG A 78 -1.27 9.59 15.12
CA ARG A 78 -1.84 8.87 16.25
C ARG A 78 -2.51 7.61 15.73
N ILE A 79 -2.36 6.53 16.46
CA ILE A 79 -2.93 5.22 16.15
C ILE A 79 -3.62 4.75 17.42
N GLU A 80 -4.89 4.39 17.32
CA GLU A 80 -5.65 3.96 18.49
C GLU A 80 -5.13 2.63 19.02
N THR A 81 -4.90 1.67 18.12
CA THR A 81 -4.45 0.33 18.48
C THR A 81 -3.50 -0.24 17.44
N VAL A 82 -2.42 -0.87 17.90
CA VAL A 82 -1.61 -1.80 17.10
C VAL A 82 -1.75 -3.20 17.70
N LYS A 83 -2.24 -4.16 16.93
CA LYS A 83 -2.32 -5.58 17.30
C LYS A 83 -1.28 -6.35 16.52
N ILE A 84 -0.62 -7.27 17.18
CA ILE A 84 0.42 -8.11 16.61
C ILE A 84 0.15 -9.54 17.05
N SER A 85 0.11 -10.47 16.10
CA SER A 85 -0.22 -11.87 16.35
C SER A 85 0.38 -12.80 15.29
N GLY A 86 0.24 -14.11 15.49
CA GLY A 86 0.64 -15.11 14.50
C GLY A 86 2.14 -15.14 14.22
N LEU A 87 2.95 -14.66 15.16
CA LEU A 87 4.37 -14.51 14.97
C LEU A 87 5.08 -15.85 15.08
N ARG A 88 5.84 -16.15 14.05
CA ARG A 88 6.80 -17.24 14.07
C ARG A 88 8.13 -16.67 13.61
N ASN A 89 9.18 -16.97 14.35
CA ASN A 89 10.55 -16.66 13.95
C ASN A 89 11.41 -17.88 14.28
N SER A 90 11.26 -18.92 13.47
CA SER A 90 12.12 -20.10 13.49
C SER A 90 13.09 -20.04 12.32
N TYR A 91 14.14 -20.86 12.35
CA TYR A 91 15.15 -20.87 11.30
C TYR A 91 14.55 -21.13 9.90
N ASP A 92 13.58 -22.05 9.84
CA ASP A 92 12.86 -22.50 8.65
C ASP A 92 11.75 -21.54 8.18
N ARG A 93 11.11 -20.80 9.09
CA ARG A 93 9.90 -20.05 8.78
C ARG A 93 9.74 -18.79 9.62
N GLN A 94 9.38 -17.69 8.96
CA GLN A 94 9.05 -16.41 9.58
C GLN A 94 7.66 -15.95 9.14
N SER A 95 6.76 -15.70 10.08
CA SER A 95 5.40 -15.24 9.78
C SER A 95 4.92 -14.21 10.78
N GLY A 96 3.89 -13.46 10.42
CA GLY A 96 3.21 -12.56 11.35
C GLY A 96 2.02 -11.82 10.76
N ASP A 97 1.26 -11.21 11.66
CA ASP A 97 0.05 -10.46 11.38
C ASP A 97 0.03 -9.20 12.26
N VAL A 98 0.08 -8.05 11.60
CA VAL A 98 0.06 -6.72 12.23
C VAL A 98 -1.18 -5.98 11.77
N THR A 99 -2.04 -5.60 12.72
CA THR A 99 -3.20 -4.75 12.46
C THR A 99 -3.03 -3.40 13.14
N ILE A 100 -3.23 -2.34 12.39
CA ILE A 100 -3.22 -0.94 12.81
C ILE A 100 -4.64 -0.44 12.67
N GLU A 101 -5.21 0.03 13.78
CA GLU A 101 -6.58 0.52 13.85
C GLU A 101 -6.55 1.99 14.26
N GLY A 102 -7.34 2.80 13.56
CA GLY A 102 -7.53 4.21 13.90
C GLY A 102 -6.32 5.09 13.62
N ALA A 103 -5.63 4.90 12.49
CA ALA A 103 -4.50 5.73 12.08
C ALA A 103 -4.97 7.13 11.60
N ALA A 104 -4.61 8.15 12.37
CA ALA A 104 -5.01 9.53 12.17
C ALA A 104 -3.84 10.51 12.32
N LEU A 105 -4.01 11.70 11.75
CA LEU A 105 -3.23 12.88 12.02
C LEU A 105 -3.60 13.50 13.38
N PRO A 106 -2.81 14.44 13.92
CA PRO A 106 -3.13 15.11 15.19
C PRO A 106 -4.47 15.85 15.20
N ASN A 107 -5.00 16.22 14.03
CA ASN A 107 -6.31 16.85 13.88
C ASN A 107 -7.48 15.84 13.83
N GLY A 108 -7.23 14.54 13.95
CA GLY A 108 -8.24 13.49 13.94
C GLY A 108 -8.56 12.91 12.56
N ASN A 109 -8.10 13.53 11.48
CA ASN A 109 -8.36 13.05 10.12
C ASN A 109 -7.42 11.91 9.74
N SER A 110 -7.79 11.09 8.77
CA SER A 110 -6.92 10.04 8.22
C SER A 110 -5.52 10.54 7.87
N VAL A 111 -4.51 9.71 8.10
CA VAL A 111 -3.16 9.90 7.56
C VAL A 111 -3.12 9.96 6.03
N LEU A 112 -4.09 9.33 5.34
CA LEU A 112 -4.21 9.32 3.88
C LEU A 112 -4.81 10.62 3.31
N SER A 113 -5.42 11.46 4.16
CA SER A 113 -5.98 12.76 3.74
C SER A 113 -4.94 13.71 3.13
N GLN A 114 -3.64 13.44 3.35
CA GLN A 114 -2.54 14.23 2.79
C GLN A 114 -2.10 13.78 1.40
N THR A 115 -2.56 12.61 0.94
CA THR A 115 -2.18 12.07 -0.37
C THR A 115 -2.82 12.87 -1.50
N ASP A 116 -2.12 13.00 -2.63
CA ASP A 116 -2.65 13.72 -3.79
C ASP A 116 -3.96 13.09 -4.30
N LEU A 117 -4.03 11.75 -4.29
CA LEU A 117 -5.23 11.01 -4.68
C LEU A 117 -6.45 11.47 -3.88
N ILE A 118 -6.37 11.46 -2.55
CA ILE A 118 -7.48 11.84 -1.66
C ILE A 118 -7.78 13.35 -1.74
N ARG A 119 -6.76 14.20 -1.88
CA ARG A 119 -6.95 15.65 -2.02
C ARG A 119 -7.66 16.03 -3.33
N GLN A 120 -7.38 15.32 -4.42
CA GLN A 120 -8.05 15.55 -5.71
C GLN A 120 -9.55 15.25 -5.64
N ALA A 121 -9.96 14.27 -4.83
CA ALA A 121 -11.37 13.99 -4.54
C ALA A 121 -11.99 14.96 -3.51
N GLY A 122 -11.24 15.94 -3.00
CA GLY A 122 -11.74 16.93 -2.04
C GLY A 122 -12.21 16.31 -0.72
N LYS A 123 -11.68 15.14 -0.32
CA LYS A 123 -11.99 14.45 0.93
C LYS A 123 -10.87 14.66 1.96
N SER A 124 -10.77 15.87 2.51
CA SER A 124 -9.74 16.22 3.50
C SER A 124 -10.08 15.80 4.94
N ASP A 125 -11.34 15.46 5.20
CA ASP A 125 -11.97 15.16 6.48
C ASP A 125 -12.34 13.68 6.61
N LEU A 126 -11.48 12.79 6.12
CA LEU A 126 -11.71 11.35 6.21
C LEU A 126 -11.54 10.84 7.65
N PRO A 127 -12.35 9.85 8.07
CA PRO A 127 -12.14 9.12 9.31
C PRO A 127 -10.77 8.42 9.35
N PRO A 128 -10.26 8.07 10.54
CA PRO A 128 -9.02 7.31 10.69
C PRO A 128 -8.97 6.03 9.83
N ALA A 129 -7.80 5.70 9.30
CA ALA A 129 -7.60 4.53 8.44
C ALA A 129 -7.18 3.29 9.23
N ASN A 130 -7.49 2.11 8.71
CA ASN A 130 -6.99 0.84 9.23
C ASN A 130 -6.07 0.17 8.21
N LEU A 131 -5.04 -0.54 8.69
CA LEU A 131 -4.11 -1.31 7.86
C LEU A 131 -3.84 -2.66 8.53
N ARG A 132 -3.96 -3.74 7.77
CA ARG A 132 -3.50 -5.06 8.19
C ARG A 132 -2.43 -5.57 7.25
N VAL A 133 -1.33 -6.05 7.80
CA VAL A 133 -0.21 -6.65 7.07
C VAL A 133 -0.01 -8.06 7.61
N ARG A 134 -0.11 -9.04 6.72
CA ARG A 134 0.20 -10.44 6.99
C ARG A 134 1.33 -10.87 6.07
N TRP A 135 2.28 -11.61 6.61
CA TRP A 135 3.36 -12.20 5.83
C TRP A 135 3.67 -13.60 6.33
N ASP A 136 4.18 -14.42 5.42
CA ASP A 136 4.67 -15.76 5.70
C ASP A 136 5.83 -16.07 4.75
N TYR A 137 7.01 -16.31 5.30
CA TYR A 137 8.25 -16.56 4.59
C TYR A 137 8.79 -17.92 5.00
N GLN A 138 9.04 -18.79 4.02
CA GLN A 138 9.62 -20.11 4.21
C GLN A 138 11.02 -20.14 3.60
N ARG A 139 12.03 -20.28 4.44
CA ARG A 139 13.45 -20.20 4.05
C ARG A 139 13.86 -21.38 3.16
N ASP A 140 13.39 -22.58 3.50
CA ASP A 140 13.76 -23.82 2.80
C ASP A 140 13.19 -23.85 1.37
N ASP A 141 11.96 -23.34 1.19
CA ASP A 141 11.29 -23.27 -0.11
C ASP A 141 11.62 -21.96 -0.87
N ASP A 142 12.37 -21.04 -0.26
CA ASP A 142 12.73 -19.74 -0.82
C ASP A 142 11.51 -18.95 -1.35
N ASN A 143 10.40 -19.00 -0.61
CA ASN A 143 9.13 -18.38 -0.97
C ASN A 143 8.57 -17.50 0.15
N ALA A 144 7.76 -16.51 -0.23
CA ALA A 144 7.00 -15.71 0.73
C ALA A 144 5.62 -15.33 0.19
N SER A 145 4.65 -15.17 1.08
CA SER A 145 3.38 -14.53 0.79
C SER A 145 3.24 -13.24 1.58
N ILE A 146 2.63 -12.23 0.96
CA ILE A 146 2.33 -10.94 1.58
C ILE A 146 0.88 -10.61 1.31
N HIS A 147 0.14 -10.30 2.37
CA HIS A 147 -1.26 -9.90 2.31
C HIS A 147 -1.40 -8.55 3.02
N LEU A 148 -1.88 -7.55 2.30
CA LEU A 148 -2.09 -6.19 2.76
C LEU A 148 -3.58 -5.86 2.61
N ASN A 149 -4.21 -5.37 3.67
CA ASN A 149 -5.55 -4.82 3.60
C ASN A 149 -5.51 -3.40 4.16
N LEU A 150 -5.88 -2.43 3.35
CA LEU A 150 -6.00 -1.02 3.71
C LEU A 150 -7.47 -0.62 3.64
N GLU A 151 -8.03 -0.27 4.78
CA GLU A 151 -9.39 0.25 4.89
C GLU A 151 -9.32 1.76 5.15
N GLN A 152 -9.84 2.54 4.22
CA GLN A 152 -10.08 3.96 4.38
C GLN A 152 -11.59 4.22 4.33
N PRO A 153 -12.24 4.28 5.51
CA PRO A 153 -13.68 4.57 5.59
C PRO A 153 -14.02 5.86 4.82
N ASP A 154 -15.18 5.84 4.18
CA ASP A 154 -15.68 6.90 3.31
C ASP A 154 -14.77 7.20 2.09
N ALA A 155 -13.82 6.33 1.72
CA ALA A 155 -13.06 6.50 0.49
C ALA A 155 -12.88 5.19 -0.28
N LEU A 156 -12.12 4.24 0.26
CA LEU A 156 -11.79 2.99 -0.42
C LEU A 156 -11.39 1.89 0.55
N ASP A 157 -11.59 0.65 0.14
CA ASP A 157 -10.98 -0.55 0.71
C ASP A 157 -10.07 -1.17 -0.36
N ALA A 158 -8.85 -1.55 0.02
CA ALA A 158 -7.85 -2.09 -0.87
C ALA A 158 -7.22 -3.36 -0.27
N GLU A 159 -7.34 -4.48 -0.96
CA GLU A 159 -6.71 -5.74 -0.59
C GLU A 159 -5.68 -6.16 -1.64
N LEU A 160 -4.43 -6.37 -1.21
CA LEU A 160 -3.32 -6.82 -2.03
C LEU A 160 -2.80 -8.15 -1.50
N MET A 161 -2.75 -9.16 -2.35
CA MET A 161 -2.06 -10.43 -2.08
C MET A 161 -0.92 -10.60 -3.08
N LEU A 162 0.24 -11.06 -2.62
CA LEU A 162 1.40 -11.33 -3.45
C LEU A 162 2.03 -12.66 -3.04
N GLY A 163 2.29 -13.52 -4.02
CA GLY A 163 3.17 -14.67 -3.91
C GLY A 163 4.55 -14.34 -4.49
N LEU A 164 5.59 -14.66 -3.73
CA LEU A 164 6.98 -14.33 -4.04
C LEU A 164 7.86 -15.58 -3.97
N GLU A 165 8.86 -15.64 -4.83
CA GLU A 165 9.95 -16.63 -4.83
C GLU A 165 11.32 -15.94 -4.89
N ARG A 166 12.37 -16.67 -4.52
CA ARG A 166 13.76 -16.18 -4.50
C ARG A 166 13.94 -15.00 -3.53
N VAL A 167 13.33 -15.12 -2.37
CA VAL A 167 13.27 -14.09 -1.33
C VAL A 167 14.39 -14.19 -0.30
N ASN A 168 15.12 -15.31 -0.22
CA ASN A 168 16.20 -15.55 0.75
C ASN A 168 17.25 -14.42 0.74
N GLY A 169 17.64 -13.95 -0.45
CA GLY A 169 18.58 -12.84 -0.59
C GLY A 169 18.01 -11.50 -0.08
N ALA A 170 16.73 -11.25 -0.30
CA ALA A 170 16.04 -10.06 0.20
C ALA A 170 15.80 -10.12 1.71
N ALA A 171 15.47 -11.30 2.24
CA ALA A 171 15.31 -11.54 3.68
C ALA A 171 16.63 -11.35 4.42
N ALA A 172 17.73 -11.90 3.91
CA ALA A 172 19.06 -11.69 4.49
C ALA A 172 19.48 -10.21 4.51
N LEU A 173 19.13 -9.46 3.46
CA LEU A 173 19.34 -8.01 3.42
C LEU A 173 18.51 -7.27 4.48
N ALA A 174 17.29 -7.74 4.76
CA ALA A 174 16.41 -7.14 5.76
C ALA A 174 16.84 -7.46 7.20
N GLU A 175 17.42 -8.64 7.43
CA GLU A 175 17.99 -9.03 8.72
C GLU A 175 19.28 -8.22 9.04
N ASP A 176 20.01 -7.77 8.03
CA ASP A 176 21.16 -6.87 8.17
C ASP A 176 20.74 -5.39 8.27
N GLY A 177 20.35 -4.97 9.47
CA GLY A 177 19.96 -3.59 9.76
C GLY A 177 21.03 -2.53 9.41
N ALA A 178 22.33 -2.89 9.36
CA ALA A 178 23.38 -1.98 8.95
C ALA A 178 23.38 -1.77 7.42
N ALA A 179 23.11 -2.83 6.65
CA ALA A 179 22.94 -2.75 5.20
C ALA A 179 21.70 -1.95 4.80
N LEU A 180 20.57 -2.11 5.50
CA LEU A 180 19.36 -1.30 5.32
C LEU A 180 19.59 0.18 5.66
N GLY A 181 20.29 0.46 6.77
CA GLY A 181 20.67 1.83 7.14
C GLY A 181 21.59 2.50 6.10
N ALA A 182 22.54 1.74 5.57
CA ALA A 182 23.43 2.18 4.49
C ALA A 182 22.69 2.43 3.17
N LEU A 183 21.70 1.61 2.83
CA LEU A 183 20.80 1.80 1.69
C LEU A 183 20.00 3.11 1.81
N GLY A 184 19.44 3.37 2.99
CA GLY A 184 18.73 4.62 3.28
C GLY A 184 19.63 5.85 3.09
N MET A 185 20.86 5.80 3.60
CA MET A 185 21.83 6.90 3.47
C MET A 185 22.39 7.08 2.05
N MET A 186 22.63 6.01 1.32
CA MET A 186 23.13 6.04 -0.06
C MET A 186 22.04 6.50 -1.06
N GLY A 187 20.78 6.13 -0.83
CA GLY A 187 19.63 6.66 -1.57
C GLY A 187 19.42 8.16 -1.37
N ILE A 188 19.74 8.68 -0.17
CA ILE A 188 19.70 10.11 0.15
C ILE A 188 20.85 10.89 -0.51
N MET A 189 22.01 10.28 -0.72
CA MET A 189 23.23 10.94 -1.22
C MET A 189 23.35 10.95 -2.75
N GLY A 190 22.43 10.35 -3.51
CA GLY A 190 22.40 10.39 -4.97
C GLY A 190 23.63 9.76 -5.67
N LEU A 191 24.46 9.03 -4.93
CA LEU A 191 25.60 8.31 -5.47
C LEU A 191 25.09 7.03 -6.14
N GLY A 192 25.18 6.96 -7.47
CA GLY A 192 24.66 5.89 -8.33
C GLY A 192 25.26 4.50 -8.11
N ARG A 193 25.10 3.96 -6.90
CA ARG A 193 25.45 2.58 -6.49
C ARG A 193 24.24 1.80 -5.92
N ILE A 194 23.03 2.35 -6.08
CA ILE A 194 21.75 1.75 -5.66
C ILE A 194 21.56 0.37 -6.33
N ASP A 195 22.10 0.20 -7.53
CA ASP A 195 22.12 -1.02 -8.35
C ASP A 195 22.76 -2.24 -7.64
N ARG A 196 23.86 -2.08 -6.90
CA ARG A 196 24.46 -3.21 -6.16
C ARG A 196 23.75 -3.51 -4.85
N ALA A 197 23.29 -2.48 -4.16
CA ALA A 197 22.70 -2.63 -2.83
C ALA A 197 21.27 -3.19 -2.90
N LEU A 198 20.56 -3.00 -4.03
CA LEU A 198 19.27 -3.64 -4.31
C LEU A 198 19.41 -4.94 -5.14
N ALA A 199 20.63 -5.39 -5.44
CA ALA A 199 20.86 -6.61 -6.23
C ALA A 199 20.16 -7.86 -5.66
N PRO A 200 20.06 -8.06 -4.33
CA PRO A 200 19.28 -9.16 -3.77
C PRO A 200 17.78 -9.04 -4.04
N LEU A 201 17.23 -7.81 -4.08
CA LEU A 201 15.82 -7.56 -4.40
C LEU A 201 15.52 -7.77 -5.88
N ALA A 202 16.51 -7.56 -6.75
CA ALA A 202 16.36 -7.74 -8.19
C ALA A 202 16.01 -9.19 -8.59
N GLN A 203 16.39 -10.17 -7.77
CA GLN A 203 16.16 -11.60 -8.02
C GLN A 203 14.78 -12.09 -7.55
N VAL A 204 14.13 -11.35 -6.64
CA VAL A 204 12.79 -11.68 -6.14
C VAL A 204 11.82 -11.76 -7.32
N ARG A 205 11.05 -12.85 -7.39
CA ARG A 205 10.07 -13.09 -8.45
C ARG A 205 8.67 -13.04 -7.88
N ILE A 206 7.76 -12.35 -8.56
CA ILE A 206 6.33 -12.36 -8.28
C ILE A 206 5.74 -13.54 -9.04
N THR A 207 5.20 -14.53 -8.33
CA THR A 207 4.60 -15.74 -8.91
C THR A 207 3.09 -15.62 -9.08
N GLU A 208 2.45 -14.87 -8.19
CA GLU A 208 1.03 -14.55 -8.27
C GLU A 208 0.79 -13.21 -7.58
N GLY A 209 -0.29 -12.54 -7.96
CA GLY A 209 -0.73 -11.35 -7.27
C GLY A 209 -2.20 -11.07 -7.48
N SER A 210 -2.87 -10.51 -6.49
CA SER A 210 -4.20 -9.96 -6.64
C SER A 210 -4.28 -8.61 -5.96
N LEU A 211 -4.96 -7.67 -6.60
CA LEU A 211 -5.31 -6.37 -6.02
C LEU A 211 -6.82 -6.17 -6.22
N SER A 212 -7.55 -6.17 -5.13
CA SER A 212 -8.96 -5.79 -5.08
C SER A 212 -9.06 -4.35 -4.57
N LEU A 213 -9.81 -3.52 -5.27
CA LEU A 213 -10.15 -2.17 -4.85
C LEU A 213 -11.66 -2.02 -4.82
N LYS A 214 -12.18 -1.55 -3.69
CA LYS A 214 -13.59 -1.24 -3.50
C LYS A 214 -13.76 0.24 -3.24
N ASP A 215 -14.62 0.89 -4.00
CA ASP A 215 -15.04 2.25 -3.75
C ASP A 215 -16.02 2.31 -2.57
N ASP A 216 -15.66 3.12 -1.56
CA ASP A 216 -16.53 3.48 -0.44
C ASP A 216 -16.90 4.98 -0.48
N GLY A 217 -16.85 5.58 -1.68
CA GLY A 217 -17.31 6.94 -1.95
C GLY A 217 -16.24 7.90 -2.46
N TYR A 218 -15.03 7.42 -2.74
CA TYR A 218 -14.00 8.17 -3.46
C TYR A 218 -14.42 8.46 -4.91
N VAL A 219 -14.83 7.43 -5.65
CA VAL A 219 -15.24 7.51 -7.07
C VAL A 219 -16.45 8.40 -7.19
N LYS A 220 -17.50 8.13 -6.41
CA LYS A 220 -18.72 8.96 -6.40
C LYS A 220 -18.39 10.45 -6.23
N ARG A 221 -17.55 10.79 -5.25
CA ARG A 221 -17.15 12.17 -4.99
C ARG A 221 -16.32 12.76 -6.13
N SER A 222 -15.40 11.97 -6.70
CA SER A 222 -14.57 12.38 -7.83
C SER A 222 -15.43 12.70 -9.06
N ILE A 223 -16.46 11.90 -9.33
CA ILE A 223 -17.43 12.13 -10.42
C ILE A 223 -18.21 13.43 -10.18
N GLU A 224 -18.69 13.67 -8.97
CA GLU A 224 -19.40 14.92 -8.63
C GLU A 224 -18.53 16.15 -8.88
N LEU A 225 -17.26 16.12 -8.46
CA LEU A 225 -16.32 17.21 -8.68
C LEU A 225 -16.00 17.38 -10.16
N TYR A 226 -15.75 16.28 -10.88
CA TYR A 226 -15.49 16.32 -12.31
C TYR A 226 -16.67 16.93 -13.08
N LYS A 227 -17.91 16.47 -12.81
CA LYS A 227 -19.13 17.02 -13.41
C LYS A 227 -19.28 18.51 -13.13
N ARG A 228 -18.95 18.95 -11.91
CA ARG A 228 -19.09 20.35 -11.49
C ARG A 228 -18.07 21.28 -12.15
N TYR A 229 -16.81 20.87 -12.23
CA TYR A 229 -15.70 21.74 -12.62
C TYR A 229 -15.29 21.59 -14.08
N ASN A 230 -15.51 20.41 -14.69
CA ASN A 230 -15.02 20.11 -16.03
C ASN A 230 -16.14 20.04 -17.08
N ILE A 231 -17.41 20.05 -16.66
CA ILE A 231 -18.56 20.02 -17.56
C ILE A 231 -19.42 21.28 -17.37
N ALA A 232 -19.32 22.20 -18.33
CA ALA A 232 -20.17 23.38 -18.39
C ALA A 232 -21.60 22.98 -18.79
N ALA A 233 -22.59 23.46 -18.03
CA ALA A 233 -23.99 23.35 -18.40
C ALA A 233 -24.35 24.52 -19.31
N VAL A 234 -25.16 24.26 -20.35
CA VAL A 234 -25.64 25.29 -21.26
C VAL A 234 -26.76 26.08 -20.58
N PRO A 235 -26.62 27.41 -20.42
CA PRO A 235 -27.68 28.24 -19.85
C PRO A 235 -28.97 28.15 -20.69
N GLY A 236 -30.11 27.94 -20.02
CA GLY A 236 -31.42 27.92 -20.68
C GLY A 236 -31.90 26.55 -21.18
N GLU A 237 -31.04 25.53 -21.24
CA GLU A 237 -31.41 24.18 -21.73
C GLU A 237 -31.80 23.20 -20.61
N GLY A 238 -32.80 23.56 -19.79
CA GLY A 238 -33.33 22.66 -18.77
C GLY A 238 -32.41 22.46 -17.55
N ASN A 239 -32.47 21.29 -16.90
CA ASN A 239 -31.78 21.04 -15.62
C ASN A 239 -30.26 20.82 -15.84
N PRO A 240 -29.39 21.68 -15.27
CA PRO A 240 -27.92 21.58 -15.42
C PRO A 240 -27.32 20.25 -14.99
N ASP A 241 -27.86 19.61 -13.95
CA ASP A 241 -27.31 18.36 -13.43
C ASP A 241 -27.63 17.18 -14.37
N LYS A 242 -28.81 17.19 -14.99
CA LYS A 242 -29.16 16.21 -16.03
C LYS A 242 -28.29 16.37 -17.28
N GLN A 243 -27.98 17.60 -17.69
CA GLN A 243 -27.05 17.85 -18.80
C GLN A 243 -25.65 17.29 -18.48
N ARG A 244 -25.11 17.62 -17.29
CA ARG A 244 -23.79 17.15 -16.86
C ARG A 244 -23.71 15.64 -16.73
N ALA A 245 -24.75 15.00 -16.22
CA ALA A 245 -24.82 13.53 -16.17
C ALA A 245 -24.72 12.94 -17.57
N LYS A 246 -25.55 13.39 -18.51
CA LYS A 246 -25.53 12.90 -19.89
C LYS A 246 -24.18 13.12 -20.60
N LEU A 247 -23.54 14.27 -20.38
CA LEU A 247 -22.23 14.57 -20.96
C LEU A 247 -21.11 13.73 -20.33
N PHE A 248 -21.21 13.45 -19.02
CA PHE A 248 -20.28 12.56 -18.34
C PHE A 248 -20.41 11.12 -18.84
N ASP A 249 -21.63 10.60 -18.96
CA ASP A 249 -21.87 9.23 -19.44
C ASP A 249 -21.30 9.07 -20.86
N LYS A 250 -21.54 10.07 -21.73
CA LYS A 250 -20.92 10.11 -23.07
C LYS A 250 -19.40 10.14 -23.01
N PHE A 251 -18.81 10.92 -22.09
CA PHE A 251 -17.36 10.98 -21.92
C PHE A 251 -16.78 9.62 -21.52
N ILE A 252 -17.42 8.89 -20.59
CA ILE A 252 -17.01 7.54 -20.21
C ILE A 252 -17.13 6.57 -21.39
N ASP A 253 -18.24 6.61 -22.13
CA ASP A 253 -18.43 5.77 -23.31
C ASP A 253 -17.36 6.02 -24.39
N ASP A 254 -17.05 7.29 -24.65
CA ASP A 254 -16.03 7.68 -25.63
C ASP A 254 -14.62 7.26 -25.12
N ALA A 255 -14.35 7.40 -23.82
CA ALA A 255 -13.10 6.93 -23.21
C ALA A 255 -12.95 5.40 -23.31
N ARG A 256 -14.02 4.63 -23.03
CA ARG A 256 -14.05 3.17 -23.18
C ARG A 256 -13.76 2.77 -24.62
N LYS A 257 -14.43 3.37 -25.60
CA LYS A 257 -14.21 3.11 -27.03
C LYS A 257 -12.78 3.44 -27.45
N GLN A 258 -12.24 4.58 -26.99
CA GLN A 258 -10.86 4.96 -27.30
C GLN A 258 -9.84 4.01 -26.67
N CYS A 259 -10.08 3.55 -25.45
CA CYS A 259 -9.24 2.55 -24.77
C CYS A 259 -9.15 1.27 -25.62
N ILE A 260 -10.30 0.76 -26.05
CA ILE A 260 -10.42 -0.44 -26.90
C ILE A 260 -9.71 -0.24 -28.25
N GLN A 261 -10.06 0.84 -28.96
CA GLN A 261 -9.54 1.12 -30.30
C GLN A 261 -8.02 1.34 -30.33
N ARG A 262 -7.46 1.96 -29.28
CA ARG A 262 -6.03 2.22 -29.17
C ARG A 262 -5.25 1.08 -28.54
N GLN A 263 -5.92 0.01 -28.13
CA GLN A 263 -5.31 -1.09 -27.39
C GLN A 263 -4.54 -0.57 -26.16
N ALA A 264 -5.16 0.37 -25.43
CA ALA A 264 -4.52 1.05 -24.30
C ALA A 264 -4.18 0.07 -23.16
N MET A 265 -4.85 -1.08 -23.11
CA MET A 265 -4.64 -2.16 -22.16
C MET A 265 -4.06 -3.42 -22.84
N ALA A 266 -3.30 -3.27 -23.94
CA ALA A 266 -2.69 -4.40 -24.67
C ALA A 266 -1.79 -5.34 -23.83
N GLY A 267 -1.38 -4.90 -22.63
CA GLY A 267 -0.63 -5.72 -21.69
C GLY A 267 -1.49 -6.70 -20.89
N PHE A 268 -2.82 -6.59 -20.93
CA PHE A 268 -3.77 -7.48 -20.28
C PHE A 268 -4.14 -8.67 -21.15
N GLU A 269 -4.61 -9.76 -20.55
CA GLU A 269 -5.05 -10.95 -21.29
C GLU A 269 -6.18 -10.62 -22.27
N ASP A 270 -7.11 -9.76 -21.84
CA ASP A 270 -8.19 -9.22 -22.66
C ASP A 270 -8.23 -7.69 -22.50
N ASN A 271 -7.84 -6.99 -23.57
CA ASN A 271 -7.84 -5.54 -23.60
C ASN A 271 -9.25 -4.95 -23.47
N ASP A 272 -10.25 -5.59 -24.07
CA ASP A 272 -11.60 -5.03 -24.18
C ASP A 272 -12.34 -5.18 -22.85
N ASP A 273 -12.19 -6.34 -22.20
CA ASP A 273 -12.67 -6.56 -20.84
C ASP A 273 -11.96 -5.62 -19.85
N ALA A 274 -10.64 -5.46 -19.94
CA ALA A 274 -9.90 -4.55 -19.05
C ALA A 274 -10.31 -3.08 -19.23
N CYS A 275 -10.48 -2.63 -20.48
CA CYS A 275 -10.99 -1.29 -20.78
C CYS A 275 -12.41 -1.08 -20.27
N SER A 276 -13.27 -2.09 -20.42
CA SER A 276 -14.64 -2.04 -19.91
C SER A 276 -14.65 -2.00 -18.38
N ALA A 277 -13.84 -2.82 -17.73
CA ALA A 277 -13.82 -2.91 -16.29
C ALA A 277 -13.30 -1.62 -15.61
N ALA A 278 -12.24 -1.05 -16.17
CA ALA A 278 -11.72 0.24 -15.74
C ALA A 278 -12.75 1.36 -15.94
N ALA A 279 -13.49 1.35 -17.05
CA ALA A 279 -14.52 2.34 -17.34
C ALA A 279 -15.72 2.22 -16.39
N ASN A 280 -16.21 1.01 -16.11
CA ASN A 280 -17.33 0.77 -15.20
C ASN A 280 -16.99 1.19 -13.76
N PHE A 281 -15.77 0.89 -13.31
CA PHE A 281 -15.30 1.33 -11.99
C PHE A 281 -15.17 2.86 -11.95
N ALA A 282 -14.54 3.48 -12.96
CA ALA A 282 -14.34 4.93 -13.00
C ALA A 282 -15.65 5.73 -13.16
N SER A 283 -16.69 5.15 -13.74
CA SER A 283 -18.03 5.73 -13.85
C SER A 283 -18.88 5.51 -12.61
N GLY A 284 -18.44 4.64 -11.68
CA GLY A 284 -19.20 4.23 -10.52
C GLY A 284 -20.38 3.30 -10.84
N GLU A 285 -20.43 2.73 -12.05
CA GLU A 285 -21.35 1.64 -12.40
C GLU A 285 -21.06 0.42 -11.53
N ASP A 286 -19.77 0.06 -11.43
CA ASP A 286 -19.28 -0.98 -10.53
C ASP A 286 -18.50 -0.35 -9.37
N ARG A 287 -18.67 -0.93 -8.19
CA ARG A 287 -17.98 -0.45 -6.96
C ARG A 287 -16.68 -1.17 -6.68
N GLU A 288 -16.42 -2.28 -7.33
CA GLU A 288 -15.25 -3.12 -7.07
C GLU A 288 -14.49 -3.32 -8.38
N ILE A 289 -13.17 -3.41 -8.29
CA ILE A 289 -12.30 -3.76 -9.42
C ILE A 289 -11.17 -4.65 -8.92
N HIS A 290 -10.95 -5.74 -9.64
CA HIS A 290 -10.04 -6.81 -9.29
C HIS A 290 -8.99 -6.97 -10.38
N LEU A 291 -7.73 -6.71 -10.03
CA LEU A 291 -6.57 -7.02 -10.82
C LEU A 291 -6.01 -8.37 -10.34
N THR A 292 -5.78 -9.31 -11.25
CA THR A 292 -5.08 -10.56 -10.94
C THR A 292 -3.88 -10.70 -11.85
N LEU A 293 -2.76 -11.11 -11.28
CA LEU A 293 -1.50 -11.39 -11.94
C LEU A 293 -1.26 -12.90 -11.83
N ASN A 294 -1.18 -13.58 -12.97
CA ASN A 294 -0.92 -15.01 -13.01
C ASN A 294 0.17 -15.31 -14.06
N PRO A 295 1.41 -14.83 -13.82
CA PRO A 295 2.50 -15.04 -14.76
C PRO A 295 2.80 -16.53 -14.95
N ARG A 296 2.92 -16.97 -16.20
CA ARG A 296 3.26 -18.38 -16.53
C ARG A 296 4.57 -18.84 -15.90
N ASN A 297 5.53 -17.93 -15.79
CA ASN A 297 6.75 -18.08 -15.03
C ASN A 297 6.86 -16.83 -14.16
N GLY A 298 7.07 -16.96 -12.83
CA GLY A 298 7.10 -15.79 -11.95
C GLY A 298 8.02 -14.69 -12.50
N VAL A 299 7.69 -13.41 -12.33
CA VAL A 299 8.41 -12.29 -12.97
C VAL A 299 9.35 -11.62 -11.98
N SER A 300 10.64 -11.51 -12.29
CA SER A 300 11.58 -10.86 -11.38
C SER A 300 11.40 -9.34 -11.30
N VAL A 301 11.76 -8.76 -10.16
CA VAL A 301 11.87 -7.30 -10.00
C VAL A 301 12.83 -6.72 -11.04
N ALA A 302 13.92 -7.42 -11.38
CA ALA A 302 14.82 -6.99 -12.46
C ALA A 302 14.11 -6.91 -13.82
N GLU A 303 13.34 -7.94 -14.19
CA GLU A 303 12.54 -7.97 -15.42
C GLU A 303 11.52 -6.82 -15.43
N MET A 304 10.84 -6.57 -14.30
CA MET A 304 9.91 -5.46 -14.13
C MET A 304 10.58 -4.09 -14.36
N LEU A 305 11.78 -3.88 -13.81
CA LEU A 305 12.52 -2.62 -13.92
C LEU A 305 13.23 -2.45 -15.27
N SER A 306 13.48 -3.54 -16.00
CA SER A 306 14.20 -3.52 -17.29
C SER A 306 13.42 -2.86 -18.43
N GLY A 307 12.08 -2.73 -18.31
CA GLY A 307 11.21 -2.21 -19.37
C GLY A 307 11.23 -0.71 -19.60
N GLY A 308 12.14 0.03 -18.95
CA GLY A 308 12.46 1.44 -19.14
C GLY A 308 11.46 2.29 -19.95
N GLY A 309 10.50 2.93 -19.30
CA GLY A 309 9.75 4.13 -19.73
C GLY A 309 8.95 4.14 -21.04
N ARG A 310 9.24 3.28 -22.02
CA ARG A 310 8.72 3.34 -23.39
C ARG A 310 7.83 2.16 -23.78
N ASP A 311 7.79 1.08 -23.00
CA ASP A 311 7.03 -0.14 -23.37
C ASP A 311 6.43 -0.87 -22.15
N TYR A 312 5.71 -0.11 -21.29
CA TYR A 312 5.07 -0.64 -20.08
C TYR A 312 4.10 -1.80 -20.35
N SER A 313 3.45 -1.83 -21.52
CA SER A 313 2.53 -2.90 -21.93
C SER A 313 3.24 -4.25 -22.04
N LYS A 314 4.49 -4.28 -22.52
CA LYS A 314 5.28 -5.51 -22.62
C LYS A 314 5.66 -6.06 -21.25
N VAL A 315 6.01 -5.18 -20.31
CA VAL A 315 6.30 -5.58 -18.92
C VAL A 315 5.04 -6.12 -18.26
N LEU A 316 3.91 -5.41 -18.39
CA LEU A 316 2.61 -5.86 -17.89
C LEU A 316 2.23 -7.22 -18.45
N ALA A 317 2.44 -7.47 -19.75
CA ALA A 317 2.12 -8.75 -20.39
C ALA A 317 2.87 -9.95 -19.79
N LEU A 318 4.05 -9.74 -19.18
CA LEU A 318 4.77 -10.81 -18.47
C LEU A 318 3.96 -11.38 -17.30
N PHE A 319 3.10 -10.54 -16.70
CA PHE A 319 2.26 -10.92 -15.57
C PHE A 319 0.94 -11.60 -15.97
N SER A 320 0.65 -11.68 -17.28
CA SER A 320 -0.64 -12.14 -17.82
C SER A 320 -1.83 -11.58 -17.00
N PRO A 321 -1.96 -10.24 -16.90
CA PRO A 321 -2.88 -9.63 -15.97
C PRO A 321 -4.30 -9.68 -16.49
N THR A 322 -5.25 -9.94 -15.60
CA THR A 322 -6.69 -9.81 -15.86
C THR A 322 -7.25 -8.69 -15.01
N LEU A 323 -8.18 -7.92 -15.55
CA LEU A 323 -8.90 -6.86 -14.84
C LEU A 323 -10.40 -7.08 -14.99
N LYS A 324 -11.12 -7.17 -13.88
CA LYS A 324 -12.57 -7.46 -13.83
C LYS A 324 -13.24 -6.64 -12.74
N ASN A 325 -14.57 -6.48 -12.81
CA ASN A 325 -15.39 -5.95 -11.71
C ASN A 325 -16.11 -7.09 -10.98
#